data_AF-A0A357L6F5-F1
#
_entry.id   AF-A0A357L6F5-F1
#
_cell.length_a   1.000
_cell.length_b   1.000
_cell.length_c   1.000
_cell.angle_alpha   90.00
_cell.angle_beta   90.00
_cell.angle_gamma   90.00
#
_symmetry.space_group_name_H-M   'P 1'
#
loop_
_entity.id
_entity.type
_entity.pdbx_description
1 polymer ?
#
loop_
_entity_poly.entity_id
_entity_poly.type
_entity_poly.pdbx_seq_one_letter_code
_entity_poly.pdbx_strand_id
1 'polypeptide(L)' 'MKSPGALSQRLASLAATHRAIDGFIREETRRPAPDFAHIAALKRQKLSLKDSIAVLSRRAGAPPQGRTA' A
#
# COMPACT_ATOMS: atom_id res chain seq x y z
N MET A 1 -17.03 12.47 18.26
CA MET A 1 -17.65 11.97 17.01
C MET A 1 -16.51 11.69 16.02
N LYS A 2 -16.29 10.44 15.58
CA LYS A 2 -15.27 10.16 14.55
C LYS A 2 -15.87 10.52 13.19
N SER A 3 -15.48 11.66 12.63
CA SER A 3 -16.01 12.16 11.37
C SER A 3 -15.76 11.17 10.23
N PRO A 4 -16.75 10.88 9.37
CA PRO A 4 -16.60 9.95 8.25
C PRO A 4 -15.43 10.30 7.30
N GLY A 5 -15.07 11.59 7.20
CA GLY A 5 -13.91 12.05 6.42
C GLY A 5 -12.54 11.57 6.94
N ALA A 6 -12.40 11.28 8.24
CA ALA A 6 -11.11 10.86 8.81
C ALA A 6 -10.69 9.46 8.36
N LEU A 7 -11.65 8.55 8.14
CA LEU A 7 -11.38 7.22 7.59
C LEU A 7 -10.99 7.31 6.12
N SER A 8 -11.69 8.13 5.34
CA SER A 8 -11.38 8.39 3.93
C SER A 8 -9.99 9.01 3.75
N GLN A 9 -9.62 9.98 4.58
CA GLN A 9 -8.29 10.59 4.55
C GLN A 9 -7.18 9.57 4.89
N ARG A 10 -7.40 8.75 5.92
CA ARG A 10 -6.45 7.70 6.30
C ARG A 10 -6.29 6.63 5.21
N LEU A 11 -7.38 6.30 4.52
CA LEU A 11 -7.36 5.37 3.39
C LEU A 11 -6.62 5.96 2.18
N ALA A 12 -6.81 7.24 1.90
CA ALA A 12 -6.07 7.97 0.87
C ALA A 12 -4.56 8.01 1.17
N SER A 13 -4.16 8.31 2.42
CA SER A 13 -2.76 8.27 2.84
C SER A 13 -2.14 6.89 2.67
N LEU A 14 -2.83 5.83 3.14
CA LEU A 14 -2.35 4.46 2.98
C LEU A 14 -2.20 4.06 1.50
N ALA A 15 -3.17 4.44 0.66
CA ALA A 15 -3.11 4.18 -0.77
C ALA A 15 -1.95 4.94 -1.46
N ALA A 16 -1.68 6.19 -1.05
CA ALA A 16 -0.54 6.96 -1.54
C ALA A 16 0.79 6.28 -1.17
N THR A 17 0.96 5.86 0.09
CA THR A 17 2.16 5.12 0.52
C THR A 17 2.32 3.81 -0.25
N HIS A 18 1.24 3.04 -0.43
CA HIS A 18 1.27 1.80 -1.20
C HIS A 18 1.77 2.04 -2.64
N ARG A 19 1.28 3.10 -3.31
CA ARG A 19 1.73 3.48 -4.66
C ARG A 19 3.19 3.94 -4.68
N ALA A 20 3.66 4.64 -3.65
CA ALA A 20 5.05 5.05 -3.53
C ALA A 20 5.99 3.84 -3.42
N ILE A 21 5.64 2.84 -2.61
CA ILE A 21 6.40 1.59 -2.49
C ILE A 21 6.46 0.84 -3.82
N ASP A 22 5.38 0.84 -4.61
CA ASP A 22 5.40 0.30 -5.97
C ASP A 22 6.40 1.04 -6.88
N GLY A 23 6.51 2.36 -6.73
CA GLY A 23 7.54 3.17 -7.39
C GLY A 23 8.95 2.74 -7.00
N PHE A 24 9.23 2.63 -5.69
CA PHE A 24 10.55 2.23 -5.19
C PHE A 24 10.94 0.81 -5.63
N ILE A 25 10.01 -0.14 -5.62
CA ILE A 25 10.27 -1.49 -6.12
C ILE A 25 10.65 -1.44 -7.60
N ARG A 26 9.89 -0.68 -8.42
CA ARG A 26 10.17 -0.56 -9.86
C ARG A 26 11.52 0.09 -10.11
N GLU A 27 11.86 1.14 -9.37
CA GLU A 27 13.14 1.81 -9.49
C GLU A 27 14.30 0.86 -9.14
N GLU A 28 14.22 0.18 -7.99
CA GLU A 28 15.26 -0.75 -7.54
C GLU A 28 15.42 -1.92 -8.52
N THR A 29 14.33 -2.48 -9.05
CA THR A 29 14.39 -3.57 -10.05
C THR A 29 14.99 -3.16 -11.39
N ARG A 30 15.05 -1.86 -11.71
CA ARG A 30 15.66 -1.35 -12.94
C ARG A 30 17.15 -1.07 -12.80
N ARG A 31 17.69 -1.15 -11.58
CA ARG A 31 19.11 -0.91 -11.35
C ARG A 31 19.95 -2.05 -11.95
N PRO A 32 21.14 -1.78 -12.49
CA PRO A 32 22.02 -2.82 -13.04
C PRO A 32 22.41 -3.92 -12.04
N ALA A 33 22.46 -3.58 -10.76
CA ALA A 33 22.66 -4.50 -9.63
C ALA A 33 21.57 -4.22 -8.58
N PRO A 34 20.38 -4.84 -8.70
CA PRO A 34 19.27 -4.58 -7.79
C PRO A 34 19.54 -5.18 -6.40
N ASP A 35 19.22 -4.42 -5.35
CA ASP A 35 19.22 -4.95 -3.99
C ASP A 35 17.96 -5.80 -3.75
N PHE A 36 18.10 -7.11 -3.92
CA PHE A 36 17.02 -8.06 -3.71
C PHE A 36 16.51 -8.10 -2.27
N ALA A 37 17.36 -7.84 -1.27
CA ALA A 37 16.93 -7.79 0.13
C ALA A 37 16.07 -6.55 0.38
N HIS A 38 16.46 -5.41 -0.19
CA HIS A 38 15.66 -4.18 -0.17
C HIS A 38 14.33 -4.37 -0.89
N ILE A 39 14.32 -4.96 -2.08
CA ILE A 39 13.09 -5.27 -2.82
C ILE A 39 12.17 -6.20 -2.02
N ALA A 40 12.72 -7.23 -1.36
CA ALA A 40 11.94 -8.14 -0.53
C ALA A 40 11.32 -7.42 0.67
N ALA A 41 12.06 -6.51 1.32
CA ALA A 41 11.54 -5.68 2.40
C ALA A 41 10.40 -4.76 1.92
N LEU A 42 10.58 -4.09 0.79
CA LEU A 42 9.56 -3.24 0.17
C LEU A 42 8.29 -4.04 -0.19
N LYS A 43 8.43 -5.25 -0.76
CA LYS A 43 7.30 -6.13 -1.06
C LYS A 43 6.52 -6.55 0.20
N ARG A 44 7.21 -6.84 1.30
CA ARG A 44 6.57 -7.14 2.60
C ARG A 44 5.82 -5.93 3.15
N GLN A 45 6.42 -4.73 3.08
CA GLN A 45 5.75 -3.49 3.48
C GLN A 45 4.51 -3.21 2.61
N LYS A 46 4.61 -3.40 1.29
CA LYS A 46 3.49 -3.28 0.36
C LYS A 46 2.34 -4.23 0.73
N LEU A 47 2.65 -5.49 1.05
CA LEU A 47 1.65 -6.47 1.47
C LEU A 47 0.94 -6.05 2.76
N SER A 48 1.69 -5.60 3.76
CA SER A 48 1.12 -5.12 5.03
C SER A 48 0.22 -3.89 4.85
N LEU A 49 0.61 -2.95 3.98
CA LEU A 49 -0.21 -1.78 3.65
C LEU A 49 -1.50 -2.18 2.93
N LYS A 50 -1.42 -3.13 1.99
CA LYS A 50 -2.60 -3.66 1.29
C LYS A 50 -3.59 -4.30 2.26
N ASP A 51 -3.11 -5.08 3.22
CA ASP A 51 -3.96 -5.68 4.25
C ASP A 51 -4.59 -4.62 5.16
N SER A 52 -3.82 -3.60 5.53
CA SER A 52 -4.31 -2.45 6.32
C SER A 52 -5.38 -1.65 5.56
N ILE A 53 -5.20 -1.42 4.27
CA ILE A 53 -6.19 -0.79 3.39
C ILE A 53 -7.44 -1.65 3.32
N ALA A 54 -7.30 -2.96 3.12
CA ALA A 54 -8.45 -3.87 3.04
C ALA A 54 -9.28 -3.87 4.33
N VAL A 55 -8.64 -3.88 5.50
CA VAL A 55 -9.31 -3.76 6.80
C VAL A 55 -10.01 -2.42 6.93
N LEU A 56 -9.34 -1.32 6.58
CA LEU A 56 -9.90 0.03 6.70
C LEU A 56 -11.05 0.28 5.71
N SER A 57 -10.92 -0.19 4.46
CA SER A 57 -11.95 -0.16 3.42
C SER A 57 -13.23 -0.83 3.90
N ARG A 58 -13.12 -2.05 4.46
CA ARG A 58 -14.28 -2.77 5.01
C ARG A 58 -14.97 -1.98 6.12
N ARG A 59 -14.20 -1.32 6.99
CA ARG A 59 -14.74 -0.48 8.08
C ARG A 59 -15.37 0.81 7.58
N ALA A 60 -14.91 1.32 6.44
CA ALA A 60 -15.45 2.52 5.80
C ALA A 60 -16.61 2.23 4.82
N GLY A 61 -16.99 0.96 4.63
CA GLY A 61 -18.00 0.55 3.63
C GLY A 61 -17.53 0.71 2.17
N ALA A 62 -16.22 0.90 1.96
CA ALA A 62 -15.63 1.06 0.63
C ALA A 62 -15.24 -0.30 0.03
N PRO A 63 -15.35 -0.48 -1.29
CA PRO A 63 -14.94 -1.72 -1.93
C PRO A 63 -13.46 -2.02 -1.66
N PRO A 64 -13.09 -3.27 -1.37
CA PRO A 64 -11.71 -3.64 -1.15
C PRO A 64 -10.93 -3.43 -2.46
N GLN A 65 -9.83 -2.68 -2.39
CA GLN A 65 -8.91 -2.60 -3.53
C GLN A 65 -8.31 -3.99 -3.74
N GLY A 66 -8.77 -4.64 -4.82
CA GLY A 66 -8.60 -6.07 -5.06
C GLY A 66 -7.15 -6.53 -5.01
N ARG A 67 -6.98 -7.79 -4.64
CA ARG A 67 -5.77 -8.53 -4.99
C ARG A 67 -5.72 -8.62 -6.52
N THR A 68 -5.01 -7.71 -7.16
CA THR A 68 -4.48 -7.98 -8.49
C THR A 68 -3.57 -9.21 -8.34
N ALA A 69 -3.98 -10.29 -8.99
CA ALA A 69 -3.28 -11.56 -9.06
C ALA A 69 -1.89 -11.39 -9.68
#